data_AF-A0A6M7Y2K1-F1
#
_entry.id   AF-A0A6M7Y2K1-F1
#
_cell.length_a   1.000
_cell.length_b   1.000
_cell.length_c   1.000
_cell.angle_alpha   90.00
_cell.angle_beta   90.00
_cell.angle_gamma   90.00
#
_symmetry.space_group_name_H-M   'P 1'
#
loop_
_entity.id
_entity.type
_entity.pdbx_description
1 polymer ?
#
loop_
_entity_poly.entity_id
_entity_poly.type
_entity_poly.pdbx_seq_one_letter_code
_entity_poly.pdbx_strand_id
1 'polypeptide(L)'
;MTGSASDLAHRLGDHAEAVCREYLSNGHRSGNHWIVGDVRNTRGRSMHVRLKANAKGPAGKWVEYVAPGIMLRASDGAWFWRRSTAFAQHNLSAREVG
;
A
#
# COMPACT_ATOMS: atom_id res chain seq x y z
N MET A 1 -15.18 -17.95 16.68
CA MET A 1 -14.12 -17.03 16.22
C MET A 1 -14.80 -15.80 15.63
N THR A 2 -15.22 -14.86 16.49
CA THR A 2 -16.01 -13.67 16.11
C THR A 2 -15.27 -12.44 16.60
N GLY A 3 -14.16 -12.12 15.93
CA GLY A 3 -13.49 -10.82 16.07
C GLY A 3 -14.04 -9.87 15.02
N SER A 4 -14.10 -8.58 15.34
CA SER A 4 -14.46 -7.57 14.33
C SER A 4 -13.43 -7.59 13.18
N ALA A 5 -13.80 -7.05 12.02
CA ALA A 5 -12.84 -6.88 10.92
C ALA A 5 -11.60 -6.08 11.37
N SER A 6 -11.78 -5.15 12.32
CA SER A 6 -10.72 -4.37 12.95
C SER A 6 -9.74 -5.24 13.73
N ASP A 7 -10.22 -6.16 14.56
CA ASP A 7 -9.36 -7.05 15.36
C ASP A 7 -8.53 -7.97 14.46
N LEU A 8 -9.16 -8.48 13.40
CA LEU A 8 -8.46 -9.28 12.40
C LEU A 8 -7.39 -8.46 11.68
N ALA A 9 -7.72 -7.24 11.26
CA ALA A 9 -6.78 -6.34 10.59
C ALA A 9 -5.57 -6.00 11.48
N HIS A 10 -5.79 -5.74 12.78
CA HIS A 10 -4.71 -5.49 13.73
C HIS A 10 -3.79 -6.70 13.89
N ARG A 11 -4.36 -7.91 14.07
CA ARG A 11 -3.57 -9.14 14.20
C ARG A 11 -2.75 -9.45 12.95
N LEU A 12 -3.31 -9.22 11.77
CA LEU A 12 -2.60 -9.33 10.49
C LEU A 12 -1.51 -8.26 10.37
N GLY A 13 -1.77 -7.05 10.86
CA GLY A 13 -0.80 -5.96 10.94
C GLY A 13 0.40 -6.30 11.80
N ASP A 14 0.20 -6.87 12.99
CA ASP A 14 1.28 -7.28 13.88
C ASP A 14 2.18 -8.37 13.28
N HIS A 15 1.60 -9.21 12.41
CA HIS A 15 2.31 -10.25 11.67
C HIS A 15 2.56 -9.86 10.20
N ALA A 16 2.59 -8.56 9.88
CA ALA A 16 2.61 -8.08 8.50
C ALA A 16 3.74 -8.67 7.65
N GLU A 17 4.93 -8.91 8.23
CA GLU A 17 6.03 -9.53 7.48
C GLU A 17 5.75 -10.99 7.12
N ALA A 18 5.19 -11.77 8.05
CA ALA A 18 4.83 -13.16 7.78
C ALA A 18 3.74 -13.24 6.71
N VAL A 19 2.72 -12.39 6.82
CA VAL A 19 1.65 -12.26 5.82
C VAL A 19 2.21 -11.87 4.45
N CYS A 20 3.14 -10.91 4.39
CA CYS A 20 3.77 -10.50 3.13
C CYS A 20 4.62 -11.61 2.53
N ARG A 21 5.34 -12.40 3.34
CA ARG A 21 6.11 -13.54 2.83
C ARG A 21 5.22 -14.61 2.23
N GLU A 22 4.06 -14.85 2.83
CA GLU A 22 3.10 -15.85 2.37
C GLU A 22 2.35 -15.40 1.10
N TYR A 23 1.73 -14.23 1.13
CA TYR A 23 0.82 -13.78 0.06
C TYR A 23 1.47 -12.85 -0.97
N LEU A 24 2.55 -12.15 -0.60
CA LEU A 24 3.26 -11.16 -1.43
C LEU A 24 4.71 -11.59 -1.70
N SER A 25 4.91 -12.87 -1.96
CA SER A 25 6.21 -13.53 -2.11
C SER A 25 7.11 -12.99 -3.23
N ASN A 26 6.56 -12.30 -4.25
CA ASN A 26 7.35 -11.63 -5.29
C ASN A 26 7.91 -10.27 -4.84
N GLY A 27 7.55 -9.82 -3.64
CA GLY A 27 8.12 -8.64 -3.02
C GLY A 27 9.37 -8.94 -2.21
N HIS A 28 9.89 -7.91 -1.55
CA HIS A 28 11.04 -8.03 -0.65
C HIS A 28 10.97 -7.02 0.49
N ARG A 29 11.69 -7.33 1.57
CA ARG A 29 11.85 -6.41 2.70
C ARG A 29 12.86 -5.32 2.39
N SER A 30 12.46 -4.07 2.59
CA SER A 30 13.34 -2.89 2.59
C SER A 30 13.09 -2.07 3.86
N GLY A 31 13.99 -2.22 4.83
CA GLY A 31 13.86 -1.60 6.16
C GLY A 31 12.57 -2.03 6.88
N ASN A 32 11.71 -1.04 7.16
CA ASN A 32 10.40 -1.26 7.81
C ASN A 32 9.24 -1.44 6.79
N HIS A 33 9.54 -1.69 5.52
CA HIS A 33 8.53 -1.87 4.50
C HIS A 33 8.74 -3.17 3.71
N TRP A 34 7.65 -3.75 3.24
CA TRP A 34 7.63 -4.74 2.16
C TRP A 34 7.35 -4.01 0.85
N ILE A 35 8.12 -4.30 -0.19
CA ILE A 35 8.02 -3.64 -1.49
C ILE A 35 7.59 -4.69 -2.52
N VAL A 36 6.52 -4.42 -3.25
CA VAL A 36 5.96 -5.32 -4.28
C VAL A 36 5.36 -4.49 -5.42
N GLY A 37 5.00 -5.12 -6.54
CA GLY A 37 4.35 -4.45 -7.66
C GLY A 37 2.95 -3.97 -7.30
N ASP A 38 2.05 -4.89 -6.95
CA ASP A 38 0.65 -4.58 -6.66
C ASP A 38 0.01 -5.63 -5.73
N VAL A 39 -1.28 -5.46 -5.46
CA VAL A 39 -2.11 -6.38 -4.66
C VAL A 39 -2.21 -7.79 -5.25
N ARG A 40 -1.89 -7.97 -6.53
CA ARG A 40 -1.88 -9.26 -7.24
C ARG A 40 -0.52 -9.95 -7.16
N ASN A 41 0.38 -9.46 -6.31
CA ASN A 41 1.73 -9.99 -6.11
C ASN A 41 2.57 -9.95 -7.39
N THR A 42 2.38 -8.94 -8.26
CA THR A 42 3.31 -8.72 -9.37
C THR A 42 4.66 -8.23 -8.84
N ARG A 43 5.75 -8.50 -9.58
CA ARG A 43 7.07 -7.95 -9.24
C ARG A 43 7.08 -6.45 -9.54
N GLY A 44 7.66 -5.66 -8.66
CA GLY A 44 7.76 -4.22 -8.85
C GLY A 44 8.00 -3.47 -7.56
N ARG A 45 7.77 -2.16 -7.61
CA ARG A 45 7.98 -1.23 -6.49
C ARG A 45 6.84 -0.24 -6.33
N SER A 46 5.67 -0.54 -6.89
CA SER A 46 4.54 0.38 -6.88
C SER A 46 3.75 0.27 -5.59
N MET A 47 3.73 -0.88 -4.92
CA MET A 47 3.07 -1.04 -3.63
C MET A 47 4.06 -1.27 -2.49
N HIS A 48 3.78 -0.64 -1.35
CA HIS A 48 4.56 -0.75 -0.12
C HIS A 48 3.67 -1.07 1.08
N VAL A 49 4.07 -2.05 1.91
CA VAL A 49 3.38 -2.40 3.17
C VAL A 49 4.28 -2.10 4.35
N ARG A 50 3.79 -1.43 5.39
CA ARG A 50 4.56 -1.18 6.62
C ARG A 50 4.59 -2.43 7.50
N LEU A 51 5.79 -2.86 7.88
CA LEU A 51 6.00 -4.11 8.64
C LEU A 51 5.84 -3.95 10.15
N LYS A 52 6.26 -2.81 10.71
CA LYS A 52 6.15 -2.50 12.15
C LYS A 52 5.51 -1.15 12.38
N ALA A 53 4.74 -1.03 13.45
CA ALA A 53 4.18 0.25 13.88
C ALA A 53 5.29 1.26 14.19
N ASN A 54 5.02 2.54 13.94
CA ASN A 54 5.91 3.64 14.28
C ASN A 54 5.11 4.92 14.54
N ALA A 55 5.78 6.04 14.80
CA ALA A 55 5.14 7.34 15.01
C ALA A 55 4.20 7.78 13.86
N LYS A 56 4.33 7.18 12.66
CA LYS A 56 3.47 7.44 11.50
C LYS A 56 2.25 6.51 11.44
N GLY A 57 2.03 5.63 12.42
CA GLY A 57 0.85 4.75 12.54
C GLY A 57 1.11 3.22 12.62
N PRO A 58 0.05 2.39 12.44
CA PRO A 58 0.08 0.95 12.71
C PRO A 58 0.75 0.10 11.63
N ALA A 59 1.24 -1.08 12.01
CA ALA A 59 1.73 -2.09 11.07
C ALA A 59 0.62 -2.57 10.11
N GLY A 60 1.00 -3.17 8.98
CA GLY A 60 0.08 -3.63 7.94
C GLY A 60 -0.44 -2.53 7.02
N LYS A 61 -0.27 -1.23 7.33
CA LYS A 61 -0.65 -0.14 6.42
C LYS A 61 0.09 -0.25 5.09
N TRP A 62 -0.64 -0.31 3.98
CA TRP A 62 -0.08 -0.30 2.64
C TRP A 62 -0.39 0.98 1.87
N VAL A 63 0.40 1.24 0.84
CA VAL A 63 0.23 2.36 -0.09
C VAL A 63 0.62 1.86 -1.48
N GLU A 64 -0.23 2.13 -2.47
CA GLU A 64 0.09 1.92 -3.87
C GLU A 64 0.35 3.27 -4.56
N TYR A 65 1.45 3.31 -5.31
CA TYR A 65 1.83 4.36 -6.24
C TYR A 65 1.40 3.94 -7.63
N VAL A 66 0.26 4.43 -8.07
CA VAL A 66 -0.03 4.46 -9.51
C VAL A 66 0.70 5.68 -10.05
N ALA A 67 1.69 5.48 -10.92
CA ALA A 67 2.32 6.61 -11.61
C ALA A 67 1.20 7.38 -12.35
N PRO A 68 0.89 8.63 -11.97
CA PRO A 68 -0.16 9.37 -12.64
C PRO A 68 0.50 10.05 -13.83
N GLY A 69 0.77 9.27 -14.86
CA GLY A 69 1.01 9.79 -16.19
C GLY A 69 -0.30 9.69 -16.97
N ILE A 70 -1.23 10.63 -16.81
CA ILE A 70 -2.18 10.87 -17.90
C ILE A 70 -1.39 11.70 -18.91
N MET A 71 -1.03 11.06 -20.02
CA MET A 71 -0.48 11.75 -21.17
C MET A 71 -1.65 12.49 -21.87
N LEU A 72 -2.03 13.65 -21.34
CA LEU A 72 -2.98 14.52 -22.03
C LEU A 72 -2.23 15.20 -23.17
N ARG A 73 -2.59 14.83 -24.41
CA ARG A 73 -2.12 15.54 -25.61
C ARG A 73 -2.76 16.93 -25.60
N ALA A 74 -1.99 17.97 -25.31
CA ALA A 74 -2.40 19.33 -25.63
C ALA A 74 -2.42 19.47 -27.16
N SER A 75 -3.43 20.13 -27.71
CA SER A 75 -3.59 20.36 -29.15
C SER A 75 -2.37 21.03 -29.80
N ASP A 76 -1.54 21.71 -29.00
CA ASP A 76 -0.38 22.51 -29.43
C ASP A 76 0.97 21.80 -29.30
N GLY A 77 0.98 20.47 -29.09
CA GLY A 77 2.21 19.65 -29.14
C GLY A 77 3.15 19.76 -27.92
N ALA A 78 2.77 20.52 -26.89
CA ALA A 78 3.53 20.61 -25.64
C ALA A 78 3.14 19.50 -24.64
N TRP A 79 4.14 18.77 -24.13
CA TRP A 79 3.95 17.75 -23.09
C TRP A 79 3.73 18.42 -21.73
N PHE A 80 2.51 18.36 -21.19
CA PHE A 80 2.20 18.90 -19.87
C PHE A 80 2.37 17.82 -18.79
N TRP A 81 3.42 17.92 -17.99
CA TRP A 81 3.57 17.12 -16.77
C TRP A 81 2.77 17.76 -15.63
N ARG A 82 1.55 17.29 -15.36
CA ARG A 82 0.85 17.61 -14.10
C ARG A 82 1.19 16.54 -13.06
N ARG A 83 1.90 16.91 -11.99
CA ARG A 83 2.12 16.04 -10.84
C ARG A 83 0.77 15.76 -10.15
N SER A 84 0.26 14.55 -10.29
CA SER A 84 -0.87 14.06 -9.49
C SER A 84 -0.32 13.27 -8.29
N THR A 85 -0.91 13.44 -7.11
CA THR A 85 -0.52 12.75 -5.87
C THR A 85 -1.62 11.79 -5.42
N ALA A 86 -2.30 11.13 -6.37
CA ALA A 86 -3.35 10.18 -6.05
C ALA A 86 -2.72 8.88 -5.49
N PHE A 87 -2.49 8.86 -4.18
CA PHE A 87 -2.12 7.67 -3.44
C PHE A 87 -3.37 6.84 -3.21
N ALA A 88 -3.46 5.67 -3.82
CA ALA A 88 -4.50 4.72 -3.49
C ALA A 88 -4.16 4.11 -2.11
N GLN A 89 -4.64 4.76 -1.05
CA GLN A 89 -4.58 4.23 0.31
C GLN A 89 -5.80 3.35 0.53
N HIS A 90 -5.64 2.04 0.42
CA HIS A 90 -6.75 1.11 0.64
C HIS A 90 -6.49 0.18 1.80
N ASN A 91 -6.26 0.67 3.02
CA ASN A 91 -6.38 -0.21 4.17
C ASN A 91 -7.54 0.23 5.05
N LEU A 92 -8.35 -0.78 5.39
CA LEU A 92 -9.39 -0.83 6.41
C LEU A 92 -8.83 -0.32 7.75
N SER A 93 -8.66 0.99 7.86
CA SER A 93 -8.79 1.66 9.15
C SER A 93 -10.28 1.73 9.36
N ALA A 94 -10.84 0.69 9.97
CA ALA A 94 -12.07 0.81 10.70
C ALA A 94 -11.81 1.87 11.78
N ARG A 95 -12.05 3.13 11.40
CA ARG A 95 -12.30 4.21 12.35
C ARG A 95 -13.68 3.88 12.87
N GLU A 96 -13.75 3.17 13.99
CA GLU A 96 -14.97 3.18 14.78
C GLU A 96 -15.26 4.64 15.11
N VAL A 97 -16.24 5.18 14.43
CA VAL A 97 -16.93 6.42 14.80
C VAL A 97 -17.73 6.06 16.04
N GLY A 98 -17.23 6.51 17.20
CA GLY A 98 -18.04 6.63 18.41
C GLY A 98 -18.99 7.82 18.33
#